data_AF-A0A2B8BMJ8-F1
#
_entry.id   AF-A0A2B8BMJ8-F1
#
_cell.length_a   1.000
_cell.length_b   1.000
_cell.length_c   1.000
_cell.angle_alpha   90.00
_cell.angle_beta   90.00
_cell.angle_gamma   90.00
#
_symmetry.space_group_name_H-M   'P 1'
#
loop_
_entity.id
_entity.type
_entity.pdbx_description
1 polymer ?
#
loop_
_entity_poly.entity_id
_entity_poly.type
_entity_poly.pdbx_seq_one_letter_code
_entity_poly.pdbx_strand_id
1 'polypeptide(L)'
;MGTDVITIGDTGTTMVVSGIETLAGGASTDVITIGTTGGTLLVSGLETLTGGVGTDVITIGSAGGTLLANGLETIIGGTGSELVFLGSGGSTVSVSGIDILIGGVGTDV
;
A
#
# COMPACT_ATOMS: atom_id res chain seq x y z
N MET A 1 10.39 -3.13 -22.15
CA MET A 1 10.40 -2.58 -20.78
C MET A 1 9.87 -3.69 -19.89
N GLY A 2 10.62 -4.08 -18.87
CA GLY A 2 10.25 -5.17 -17.97
C GLY A 2 9.28 -4.69 -16.90
N THR A 3 8.58 -5.63 -16.29
CA THR A 3 7.87 -5.43 -15.03
C THR A 3 8.70 -6.10 -13.95
N ASP A 4 9.14 -5.34 -12.97
CA ASP A 4 9.88 -5.83 -11.82
C ASP A 4 8.89 -6.28 -10.73
N VAL A 5 9.04 -7.54 -10.31
CA VAL A 5 8.09 -8.22 -9.43
C VAL A 5 8.84 -8.80 -8.23
N ILE A 6 8.32 -8.54 -7.03
CA ILE A 6 8.76 -9.17 -5.79
C ILE A 6 7.60 -9.98 -5.19
N THR A 7 7.91 -11.18 -4.73
CA THR A 7 7.04 -12.00 -3.90
C THR A 7 7.77 -12.33 -2.60
N ILE A 8 7.15 -12.00 -1.48
CA ILE A 8 7.65 -12.28 -0.14
C ILE A 8 7.19 -13.69 0.25
N GLY A 9 8.02 -14.43 1.00
CA GLY A 9 7.63 -15.73 1.56
C GLY A 9 6.71 -15.60 2.78
N ASP A 10 6.22 -16.71 3.31
CA ASP A 10 5.22 -16.71 4.40
C ASP A 10 5.74 -16.28 5.78
N THR A 11 7.02 -15.89 5.88
CA THR A 11 7.58 -15.30 7.09
C THR A 11 7.41 -13.79 7.07
N GLY A 12 7.01 -13.20 8.20
CA GLY A 12 6.78 -11.75 8.27
C GLY A 12 8.04 -10.97 7.90
N THR A 13 7.86 -9.96 7.04
CA THR A 13 8.97 -9.20 6.45
C THR A 13 8.87 -7.72 6.79
N THR A 14 10.02 -7.10 7.04
CA THR A 14 10.16 -5.64 7.05
C THR A 14 11.20 -5.24 6.01
N MET A 15 10.81 -4.43 5.02
CA MET A 15 11.65 -4.14 3.87
C MET A 15 11.39 -2.75 3.30
N VAL A 16 12.43 -2.15 2.74
CA VAL A 16 12.31 -0.97 1.87
C VAL A 16 12.39 -1.42 0.42
N VAL A 17 11.46 -0.98 -0.41
CA VAL A 17 11.40 -1.28 -1.85
C VAL A 17 11.54 -0.02 -2.69
N SER A 18 12.14 -0.14 -3.87
CA SER A 18 12.25 0.97 -4.84
C SER A 18 12.43 0.39 -6.24
N GLY A 19 11.85 1.06 -7.25
CA GLY A 19 11.98 0.67 -8.65
C GLY A 19 11.35 -0.69 -8.97
N ILE A 20 10.20 -1.01 -8.37
CA ILE A 20 9.40 -2.21 -8.68
C ILE A 20 7.96 -1.82 -9.02
N GLU A 21 7.27 -2.63 -9.82
CA GLU A 21 5.88 -2.40 -10.20
C GLU A 21 4.90 -3.33 -9.47
N THR A 22 5.36 -4.46 -8.94
CA THR A 22 4.48 -5.42 -8.23
C THR A 22 5.14 -5.99 -6.99
N LEU A 23 4.39 -5.97 -5.89
CA LEU A 23 4.80 -6.54 -4.61
C LEU A 23 3.68 -7.40 -4.02
N ALA A 24 3.92 -8.70 -3.92
CA ALA A 24 3.04 -9.63 -3.22
C ALA A 24 3.66 -10.02 -1.86
N GLY A 25 2.91 -9.80 -0.78
CA GLY A 25 3.23 -10.28 0.56
C GLY A 25 2.92 -11.76 0.78
N GLY A 26 3.31 -12.25 1.94
CA GLY A 26 3.10 -13.62 2.40
C GLY A 26 1.94 -13.74 3.40
N ALA A 27 1.84 -14.90 4.06
CA ALA A 27 0.79 -15.16 5.06
C ALA A 27 0.99 -14.49 6.43
N SER A 28 2.20 -14.01 6.72
CA SER A 28 2.57 -13.37 7.99
C SER A 28 2.71 -11.85 7.79
N THR A 29 2.81 -11.10 8.89
CA THR A 29 2.86 -9.63 8.85
C THR A 29 4.00 -9.06 8.02
N ASP A 30 3.65 -8.34 6.97
CA ASP A 30 4.54 -7.61 6.09
C ASP A 30 4.41 -6.09 6.30
N VAL A 31 5.54 -5.45 6.58
CA VAL A 31 5.68 -4.01 6.84
C VAL A 31 6.63 -3.43 5.80
N ILE A 32 6.08 -2.70 4.84
CA ILE A 32 6.82 -2.24 3.67
C ILE A 32 6.92 -0.72 3.66
N THR A 33 8.09 -0.21 3.31
CA THR A 33 8.31 1.22 3.04
C THR A 33 8.74 1.41 1.59
N ILE A 34 8.18 2.41 0.91
CA ILE A 34 8.60 2.82 -0.43
C ILE A 34 9.80 3.77 -0.30
N GLY A 35 10.80 3.57 -1.16
CA GLY A 35 11.98 4.41 -1.23
C GLY A 35 11.68 5.87 -1.57
N THR A 36 12.71 6.71 -1.52
CA THR A 36 12.58 8.18 -1.55
C THR A 36 12.27 8.81 -2.91
N THR A 37 11.82 8.02 -3.91
CA THR A 37 11.44 8.55 -5.24
C THR A 37 9.92 8.48 -5.46
N GLY A 38 9.18 7.89 -4.51
CA GLY A 38 7.80 7.47 -4.70
C GLY A 38 7.72 6.22 -5.58
N GLY A 39 6.51 5.72 -5.81
CA GLY A 39 6.29 4.56 -6.68
C GLY A 39 4.85 4.38 -7.13
N THR A 40 4.66 3.70 -8.26
CA THR A 40 3.34 3.18 -8.67
C THR A 40 3.37 1.67 -8.54
N LEU A 41 2.71 1.12 -7.51
CA LEU A 41 2.79 -0.31 -7.18
C LEU A 41 1.40 -0.97 -7.24
N LEU A 42 1.37 -2.17 -7.82
CA LEU A 42 0.34 -3.17 -7.54
C LEU A 42 0.77 -3.96 -6.30
N VAL A 43 -0.05 -3.96 -5.26
CA VAL A 43 0.24 -4.67 -4.00
C VAL A 43 -0.84 -5.69 -3.66
N SER A 44 -0.45 -6.79 -3.02
CA SER A 44 -1.39 -7.77 -2.48
C SER A 44 -0.83 -8.43 -1.23
N GLY A 45 -1.67 -8.68 -0.22
CA GLY A 45 -1.25 -9.40 1.00
C GLY A 45 -0.25 -8.64 1.86
N LEU A 46 -0.30 -7.30 1.90
CA LEU A 46 0.52 -6.49 2.80
C LEU A 46 -0.33 -5.97 3.95
N GLU A 47 0.21 -6.00 5.18
CA GLU A 47 -0.48 -5.46 6.35
C GLU A 47 -0.17 -3.98 6.57
N THR A 48 1.04 -3.51 6.23
CA THR A 48 1.43 -2.11 6.38
C THR A 48 2.24 -1.64 5.18
N LEU A 49 1.84 -0.50 4.62
CA LEU A 49 2.59 0.18 3.58
C LEU A 49 2.80 1.65 3.96
N THR A 50 4.05 2.07 3.94
CA THR A 50 4.46 3.45 4.19
C THR A 50 5.05 4.03 2.91
N GLY A 51 4.48 5.14 2.45
CA GLY A 51 5.01 5.92 1.34
C GLY A 51 6.36 6.55 1.65
N GLY A 52 7.06 6.92 0.58
CA GLY A 52 8.35 7.57 0.63
C GLY A 52 8.24 9.08 0.46
N VAL A 53 9.37 9.70 0.11
CA VAL A 53 9.35 11.04 -0.48
C VAL A 53 9.01 10.87 -1.97
N GLY A 54 8.04 11.60 -2.50
CA GLY A 54 7.62 11.46 -3.90
C GLY A 54 6.12 11.31 -4.02
N THR A 55 5.65 10.79 -5.16
CA THR A 55 4.23 10.44 -5.36
C THR A 55 4.09 8.93 -5.31
N ASP A 56 3.32 8.46 -4.35
CA ASP A 56 2.99 7.06 -4.11
C ASP A 56 1.56 6.76 -4.55
N VAL A 57 1.46 5.90 -5.57
CA VAL A 57 0.20 5.47 -6.18
C VAL A 57 0.08 3.96 -6.01
N ILE A 58 -0.86 3.53 -5.18
CA ILE A 58 -1.03 2.12 -4.83
C ILE A 58 -2.32 1.58 -5.40
N THR A 59 -2.23 0.46 -6.10
CA THR A 59 -3.38 -0.37 -6.47
C THR A 59 -3.39 -1.63 -5.63
N ILE A 60 -4.48 -1.90 -4.93
CA ILE A 60 -4.68 -3.16 -4.19
C ILE A 60 -5.14 -4.22 -5.18
N GLY A 61 -4.51 -5.40 -5.13
CA GLY A 61 -4.81 -6.53 -5.99
C GLY A 61 -6.23 -7.04 -5.81
N SER A 62 -6.72 -7.80 -6.79
CA SER A 62 -8.13 -8.25 -6.87
C SER A 62 -8.59 -9.17 -5.73
N ALA A 63 -7.68 -9.66 -4.89
CA ALA A 63 -8.01 -10.41 -3.68
C ALA A 63 -8.55 -9.50 -2.55
N GLY A 64 -8.24 -8.20 -2.61
CA GLY A 64 -8.50 -7.24 -1.54
C GLY A 64 -7.58 -7.44 -0.34
N GLY A 65 -8.05 -7.03 0.84
CA GLY A 65 -7.30 -7.18 2.08
C GLY A 65 -7.53 -6.07 3.09
N THR A 66 -6.78 -6.14 4.20
CA THR A 66 -6.70 -5.07 5.20
C THR A 66 -5.33 -4.42 5.11
N LEU A 67 -5.28 -3.09 4.98
CA LEU A 67 -4.04 -2.34 4.83
C LEU A 67 -3.98 -1.15 5.79
N LEU A 68 -2.88 -1.01 6.53
CA LEU A 68 -2.50 0.26 7.14
C LEU A 68 -1.64 1.06 6.16
N ALA A 69 -2.19 2.16 5.65
CA ALA A 69 -1.56 3.05 4.69
C ALA A 69 -1.05 4.33 5.38
N ASN A 70 0.26 4.56 5.32
CA ASN A 70 0.89 5.75 5.89
C ASN A 70 1.55 6.58 4.80
N GLY A 71 1.18 7.86 4.69
CA GLY A 71 1.84 8.81 3.77
C GLY A 71 1.76 8.40 2.31
N LEU A 72 0.60 7.91 1.84
CA LEU A 72 0.33 7.61 0.43
C LEU A 72 -0.55 8.71 -0.18
N GLU A 73 -0.28 9.11 -1.42
CA GLU A 73 -1.07 10.13 -2.12
C GLU A 73 -2.30 9.53 -2.84
N THR A 74 -2.22 8.29 -3.31
CA THR A 74 -3.32 7.64 -4.05
C THR A 74 -3.46 6.17 -3.70
N ILE A 75 -4.69 5.74 -3.41
CA ILE A 75 -5.05 4.35 -3.15
C ILE A 75 -6.23 3.96 -4.04
N ILE A 76 -6.03 2.93 -4.86
CA ILE A 76 -7.01 2.37 -5.77
C ILE A 76 -7.33 0.95 -5.31
N GLY A 77 -8.59 0.70 -4.96
CA GLY A 77 -9.10 -0.61 -4.57
C GLY A 77 -9.19 -1.59 -5.73
N GLY A 78 -9.31 -2.86 -5.36
CA GLY A 78 -9.43 -3.97 -6.29
C GLY A 78 -10.89 -4.33 -6.53
N THR A 79 -11.12 -5.57 -6.94
CA THR A 79 -12.46 -6.18 -6.97
C THR A 79 -12.76 -6.98 -5.70
N GLY A 80 -11.76 -7.14 -4.83
CA GLY A 80 -11.89 -7.86 -3.57
C GLY A 80 -12.61 -6.98 -2.56
N SER A 81 -12.58 -7.39 -1.30
CA SER A 81 -13.06 -6.50 -0.24
C SER A 81 -11.90 -5.82 0.46
N GLU A 82 -11.97 -4.50 0.59
CA GLU A 82 -10.87 -3.68 1.11
C GLU A 82 -11.24 -2.92 2.38
N LEU A 83 -10.44 -3.13 3.43
CA LEU A 83 -10.44 -2.32 4.65
C LEU A 83 -9.10 -1.57 4.75
N VAL A 84 -9.14 -0.25 4.57
CA VAL A 84 -7.93 0.59 4.64
C VAL A 84 -8.00 1.49 5.86
N PHE A 85 -6.93 1.48 6.66
CA PHE A 85 -6.69 2.44 7.72
C PHE A 85 -5.67 3.47 7.23
N LEU A 86 -5.92 4.75 7.45
CA LEU A 86 -4.94 5.81 7.20
C LEU A 86 -4.14 6.10 8.46
N GLY A 87 -2.85 6.41 8.28
CA GLY A 87 -1.94 6.78 9.35
C GLY A 87 -2.34 8.05 10.11
N SER A 88 -1.76 8.26 11.28
CA SER A 88 -2.10 9.38 12.18
C SER A 88 -1.58 10.76 11.76
N GLY A 89 -1.05 10.91 10.54
CA GLY A 89 -0.35 12.12 10.10
C GLY A 89 -1.24 13.26 9.61
N GLY A 90 -2.54 13.01 9.37
CA GLY A 90 -3.35 13.86 8.50
C GLY A 90 -2.77 13.81 7.08
N SER A 91 -3.45 13.14 6.15
CA SER A 91 -2.92 12.99 4.78
C SER A 91 -4.04 13.14 3.79
N THR A 92 -3.99 14.16 2.92
CA THR A 92 -4.95 14.27 1.82
C THR A 92 -4.69 13.16 0.81
N VAL A 93 -5.46 12.07 0.88
CA VAL A 93 -5.33 10.92 -0.01
C VAL A 93 -6.47 10.89 -1.02
N SER A 94 -6.15 10.62 -2.29
CA SER A 94 -7.15 10.29 -3.30
C SER A 94 -7.48 8.80 -3.23
N VAL A 95 -8.74 8.46 -2.94
CA VAL A 95 -9.19 7.07 -2.83
C VAL A 95 -10.28 6.76 -3.84
N SER A 96 -10.18 5.58 -4.49
CA SER A 96 -11.22 5.06 -5.38
C SER A 96 -11.34 3.55 -5.22
N GLY A 97 -12.56 3.02 -5.26
CA GLY A 97 -12.80 1.57 -5.26
C GLY A 97 -12.54 0.85 -3.93
N ILE A 98 -12.31 1.56 -2.82
CA ILE A 98 -12.17 0.96 -1.48
C ILE A 98 -13.54 0.85 -0.82
N ASP A 99 -13.86 -0.31 -0.22
CA ASP A 99 -15.13 -0.53 0.48
C ASP A 99 -15.22 0.21 1.81
N ILE A 100 -14.17 0.10 2.63
CA ILE A 100 -14.11 0.71 3.96
C ILE A 100 -12.80 1.44 4.13
N LEU A 101 -12.89 2.76 4.31
CA LEU A 101 -11.77 3.63 4.64
C LEU A 101 -11.97 4.20 6.05
N ILE A 102 -10.99 3.98 6.92
CA ILE A 102 -10.95 4.54 8.28
C ILE A 102 -9.81 5.56 8.31
N GLY A 103 -10.17 6.84 8.41
CA GLY A 103 -9.22 7.94 8.54
C GLY A 103 -8.41 7.91 9.84
N GLY A 104 -7.31 8.66 9.84
CA GLY A 104 -6.48 8.87 11.01
C GLY A 104 -6.96 10.06 11.85
N VAL A 105 -6.03 10.68 12.58
CA VAL A 105 -6.26 12.00 13.19
C VAL A 105 -5.93 13.07 12.15
N GLY A 106 -6.83 14.03 11.91
CA GLY A 106 -6.61 15.11 10.95
C GLY A 106 -7.64 15.14 9.83
N THR A 107 -7.27 15.77 8.72
CA THR A 107 -8.07 15.79 7.48
C THR A 107 -7.43 14.84 6.48
N ASP A 108 -8.18 13.82 6.07
CA ASP A 108 -7.61 12.71 5.31
C ASP A 108 -8.12 12.60 3.86
N VAL A 109 -9.28 13.15 3.52
CA VAL A 109 -9.89 13.04 2.18
C VAL A 109 -10.45 14.36 1.69
#